data_AF-A0A947QQ29-F1
#
_entry.id   AF-A0A947QQ29-F1
#
_cell.length_a   1.000
_cell.length_b   1.000
_cell.length_c   1.000
_cell.angle_alpha   90.00
_cell.angle_beta   90.00
_cell.angle_gamma   90.00
#
_symmetry.space_group_name_H-M   'P 1'
#
loop_
_entity.id
_entity.type
_entity.pdbx_description
1 polymer ?
#
loop_
_entity_poly.entity_id
_entity_poly.type
_entity_poly.pdbx_seq_one_letter_code
_entity_poly.pdbx_strand_id
1 'polypeptide(L)'
;MKQWESKKWIEFGKRPTTLLNRQFRKDWYLWVGQSTKLKVSQALIIGRDGVNAMYLLRREHTANIKQAEQDIFSGTAERILKKYFKRFKQAGLPGKNPADRAVYCHRYFGTLLLYSHYLEFFLTPLSQRLNGINKSKKLYINKLIKFNSIFRDTGVKLQDECFKSAERYLKTKYKKFGNVDSYLLEELFAGQKLNSTLISNRKKFFVQFATKKKNKVFIGRQAIIFLKKQGFFQHEIGKIKSIKGFPAYNGIITGEVRIIKTLKDCKQIHKGDIVVTYMTTVHYLPYLKGIKAIVTDEGGINCHAAVTSRELKIPCIVGTKIASKVLKNGDRVEVDANKGVVKKV
;
A
#
# COMPACT_ATOMS: atom_id res chain seq x y z
N MET A 1 -21.19 1.18 -0.54
CA MET A 1 -20.18 0.84 0.49
C MET A 1 -19.88 2.11 1.29
N LYS A 2 -19.87 2.06 2.63
CA LYS A 2 -19.59 3.26 3.45
C LYS A 2 -18.09 3.46 3.58
N GLN A 3 -17.53 4.50 2.97
CA GLN A 3 -16.11 4.82 3.09
C GLN A 3 -15.91 5.90 4.16
N TRP A 4 -14.84 5.75 4.94
CA TRP A 4 -14.43 6.76 5.91
C TRP A 4 -13.59 7.81 5.23
N GLU A 5 -13.94 9.07 5.45
CA GLU A 5 -13.21 10.23 4.96
C GLU A 5 -12.96 11.23 6.07
N SER A 6 -11.92 12.03 5.91
CA SER A 6 -11.60 13.11 6.83
C SER A 6 -10.91 14.25 6.09
N LYS A 7 -11.17 15.48 6.53
CA LYS A 7 -10.36 16.65 6.12
C LYS A 7 -8.98 16.63 6.78
N LYS A 8 -8.89 16.13 8.01
CA LYS A 8 -7.66 16.08 8.83
C LYS A 8 -6.71 14.96 8.40
N TRP A 9 -7.26 13.82 7.99
CA TRP A 9 -6.50 12.64 7.62
C TRP A 9 -6.48 12.45 6.11
N ILE A 10 -5.37 11.97 5.58
CA ILE A 10 -5.25 11.56 4.19
C ILE A 10 -4.94 10.07 4.13
N GLU A 11 -5.65 9.37 3.26
CA GLU A 11 -5.37 7.97 2.96
C GLU A 11 -4.00 7.87 2.31
N PHE A 12 -3.11 7.14 2.95
CA PHE A 12 -1.75 6.92 2.49
C PHE A 12 -1.62 5.64 1.66
N GLY A 13 -2.53 4.69 1.84
CA GLY A 13 -2.70 3.52 0.98
C GLY A 13 -3.57 2.44 1.62
N LYS A 14 -4.11 1.53 0.81
CA LYS A 14 -4.81 0.31 1.26
C LYS A 14 -4.02 -0.96 0.93
N ARG A 15 -4.31 -2.12 1.52
CA ARG A 15 -3.91 -3.47 1.03
C ARG A 15 -4.77 -4.58 1.63
N PRO A 16 -4.84 -5.78 1.01
CA PRO A 16 -5.46 -6.95 1.62
C PRO A 16 -4.78 -7.35 2.95
N THR A 17 -5.53 -7.91 3.90
CA THR A 17 -5.02 -8.33 5.22
C THR A 17 -4.28 -9.66 5.21
N THR A 18 -4.42 -10.48 4.16
CA THR A 18 -3.78 -11.80 4.14
C THR A 18 -2.25 -11.69 4.15
N LEU A 19 -1.66 -12.40 5.11
CA LEU A 19 -0.46 -12.04 5.86
C LEU A 19 0.91 -11.98 5.23
N LEU A 20 1.16 -12.55 4.06
CA LEU A 20 2.54 -12.68 3.58
C LEU A 20 2.65 -12.56 2.06
N ASN A 21 1.80 -11.75 1.44
CA ASN A 21 2.12 -11.27 0.11
C ASN A 21 2.99 -10.03 0.23
N ARG A 22 4.07 -9.98 -0.59
CA ARG A 22 5.19 -9.02 -0.82
C ARG A 22 5.01 -7.51 -0.55
N GLN A 23 4.13 -7.16 0.36
CA GLN A 23 3.34 -5.95 0.40
C GLN A 23 3.08 -5.50 1.85
N PHE A 24 3.78 -6.07 2.83
CA PHE A 24 3.75 -5.68 4.24
C PHE A 24 4.47 -4.35 4.54
N ARG A 25 4.39 -3.40 3.62
CA ARG A 25 5.35 -2.29 3.47
C ARG A 25 4.76 -0.91 3.76
N LYS A 26 3.58 -0.85 4.37
CA LYS A 26 2.95 0.40 4.80
C LYS A 26 2.56 0.41 6.26
N ASP A 27 2.61 -0.69 7.00
CA ASP A 27 2.37 -0.65 8.45
C ASP A 27 3.57 -0.07 9.24
N TRP A 28 4.66 0.31 8.55
CA TRP A 28 5.84 0.97 9.13
C TRP A 28 5.52 2.27 9.88
N TYR A 29 4.43 2.92 9.48
CA TYR A 29 4.01 4.23 9.94
C TYR A 29 3.29 4.11 11.29
N LEU A 30 2.84 2.90 11.65
CA LEU A 30 2.33 2.63 12.99
C LEU A 30 3.41 2.83 14.05
N TRP A 31 4.67 2.66 13.65
CA TRP A 31 5.79 2.68 14.55
C TRP A 31 6.61 3.92 14.30
N VAL A 32 5.96 5.08 14.40
CA VAL A 32 6.65 6.36 14.39
C VAL A 32 7.48 6.46 15.66
N GLY A 33 8.62 5.79 15.72
CA GLY A 33 9.45 5.72 16.90
C GLY A 33 10.62 6.65 16.76
N GLN A 34 11.48 6.37 15.79
CA GLN A 34 12.77 7.01 15.66
C GLN A 34 13.22 6.85 14.23
N SER A 35 14.14 7.71 13.78
CA SER A 35 15.03 7.51 12.63
C SER A 35 14.70 8.14 11.27
N THR A 36 13.70 9.02 11.12
CA THR A 36 13.58 9.83 9.88
C THR A 36 13.54 11.33 10.11
N LYS A 37 13.97 12.08 9.08
CA LYS A 37 13.73 13.53 8.95
C LYS A 37 12.24 13.88 8.79
N LEU A 38 11.38 12.88 8.59
CA LEU A 38 9.99 13.08 8.25
C LEU A 38 9.14 13.29 9.51
N LYS A 39 8.19 14.21 9.41
CA LYS A 39 7.21 14.52 10.44
C LYS A 39 6.05 13.54 10.27
N VAL A 40 6.10 12.43 10.98
CA VAL A 40 4.90 11.62 11.23
C VAL A 40 4.75 11.62 12.74
N SER A 41 3.62 12.06 13.27
CA SER A 41 3.38 12.05 14.73
C SER A 41 2.35 10.99 15.11
N GLN A 42 1.45 10.70 14.17
CA GLN A 42 0.33 9.79 14.35
C GLN A 42 0.04 9.06 13.03
N ALA A 43 -0.38 7.80 13.14
CA ALA A 43 -0.91 7.01 12.05
C ALA A 43 -2.16 6.28 12.50
N LEU A 44 -3.08 6.06 11.56
CA LEU A 44 -4.33 5.36 11.81
C LEU A 44 -4.56 4.31 10.73
N ILE A 45 -4.97 3.11 11.12
CA ILE A 45 -5.42 2.07 10.19
C ILE A 45 -6.90 1.82 10.42
N ILE A 46 -7.64 1.74 9.33
CA ILE A 46 -9.04 1.28 9.30
C ILE A 46 -9.06 -0.04 8.55
N GLY A 47 -9.32 -1.14 9.25
CA GLY A 47 -9.39 -2.48 8.68
C GLY A 47 -10.82 -2.99 8.56
N ARG A 48 -11.17 -3.60 7.41
CA ARG A 48 -12.48 -4.20 7.09
C ARG A 48 -12.34 -5.33 6.09
N ASP A 49 -13.01 -6.46 6.32
CA ASP A 49 -13.21 -7.55 5.34
C ASP A 49 -11.94 -7.91 4.55
N GLY A 50 -10.86 -8.02 5.29
CA GLY A 50 -9.57 -8.36 4.72
C GLY A 50 -8.90 -7.25 3.92
N VAL A 51 -9.20 -5.98 4.18
CA VAL A 51 -8.49 -4.81 3.64
C VAL A 51 -8.16 -3.81 4.76
N ASN A 52 -6.90 -3.39 4.85
CA ASN A 52 -6.43 -2.34 5.75
C ASN A 52 -6.15 -1.06 4.96
N ALA A 53 -6.78 0.05 5.35
CA ALA A 53 -6.52 1.37 4.82
C ALA A 53 -5.77 2.21 5.87
N MET A 54 -4.58 2.68 5.52
CA MET A 54 -3.76 3.52 6.40
C MET A 54 -3.95 4.99 6.09
N TYR A 55 -3.96 5.79 7.14
CA TYR A 55 -4.15 7.22 7.13
C TYR A 55 -3.06 7.92 7.93
N LEU A 56 -2.61 9.07 7.41
CA LEU A 56 -1.71 10.00 8.09
C LEU A 56 -2.37 11.36 8.23
N LEU A 57 -1.84 12.19 9.11
CA LEU A 57 -2.25 13.59 9.19
C LEU A 57 -1.91 14.30 7.87
N ARG A 58 -2.90 14.92 7.24
CA ARG A 58 -2.76 15.59 5.94
C ARG A 58 -1.65 16.64 5.96
N ARG A 59 -1.64 17.50 6.98
CA ARG A 59 -0.62 18.54 7.17
C ARG A 59 0.82 17.98 7.17
N GLU A 60 1.00 16.82 7.80
CA GLU A 60 2.29 16.16 7.95
C GLU A 60 2.71 15.48 6.66
N HIS A 61 1.76 14.81 6.00
CA HIS A 61 1.97 14.22 4.68
C HIS A 61 2.40 15.29 3.66
N THR A 62 1.72 16.43 3.60
CA THR A 62 2.08 17.56 2.73
C THR A 62 3.46 18.12 3.07
N ALA A 63 3.79 18.29 4.36
CA ALA A 63 5.11 18.75 4.77
C ALA A 63 6.22 17.75 4.39
N ASN A 64 5.97 16.45 4.52
CA ASN A 64 6.91 15.40 4.16
C ASN A 64 7.16 15.31 2.66
N ILE A 65 6.11 15.52 1.84
CA ILE A 65 6.22 15.66 0.39
C ILE A 65 7.15 16.84 0.05
N LYS A 66 6.89 18.02 0.61
CA LYS A 66 7.75 19.21 0.38
C LYS A 66 9.19 18.99 0.84
N GLN A 67 9.39 18.33 1.98
CA GLN A 67 10.72 18.01 2.50
C GLN A 67 11.47 17.07 1.56
N ALA A 68 10.81 16.02 1.05
CA ALA A 68 11.41 15.08 0.12
C ALA A 68 11.81 15.75 -1.21
N GLU A 69 10.96 16.65 -1.72
CA GLU A 69 11.26 17.47 -2.90
C GLU A 69 12.50 18.34 -2.69
N GLN A 70 12.55 19.07 -1.58
CA GLN A 70 13.69 19.91 -1.21
C GLN A 70 14.97 19.07 -1.06
N ASP A 71 14.88 17.91 -0.41
CA ASP A 71 16.03 17.03 -0.22
C ASP A 71 16.56 16.50 -1.57
N ILE A 72 15.69 16.23 -2.56
CA ILE A 72 16.08 15.84 -3.93
C ILE A 72 16.81 17.00 -4.63
N PHE A 73 16.19 18.19 -4.68
CA PHE A 73 16.74 19.30 -5.47
C PHE A 73 17.96 19.97 -4.84
N SER A 74 18.12 19.90 -3.51
CA SER A 74 19.32 20.36 -2.81
C SER A 74 20.48 19.35 -2.84
N GLY A 75 20.29 18.16 -3.40
CA GLY A 75 21.31 17.10 -3.42
C GLY A 75 21.40 16.30 -2.11
N THR A 76 20.69 16.68 -1.06
CA THR A 76 20.85 16.08 0.27
C THR A 76 20.21 14.69 0.39
N ALA A 77 19.29 14.33 -0.50
CA ALA A 77 18.61 13.03 -0.48
C ALA A 77 19.57 11.84 -0.60
N GLU A 78 20.60 11.93 -1.44
CA GLU A 78 21.61 10.88 -1.58
C GLU A 78 22.35 10.65 -0.26
N ARG A 79 22.75 11.73 0.43
CA ARG A 79 23.43 11.67 1.73
C ARG A 79 22.55 11.04 2.81
N ILE A 80 21.27 11.41 2.85
CA ILE A 80 20.31 10.85 3.80
C ILE A 80 20.10 9.35 3.55
N LEU A 81 19.89 8.94 2.29
CA LEU A 81 19.74 7.53 1.93
C LEU A 81 21.00 6.72 2.27
N LYS A 82 22.20 7.24 1.99
CA LYS A 82 23.46 6.58 2.36
C LYS A 82 23.58 6.37 3.87
N LYS A 83 23.24 7.40 4.66
CA LYS A 83 23.19 7.29 6.12
C LYS A 83 22.23 6.20 6.57
N TYR A 84 21.03 6.15 6.00
CA TYR A 84 20.05 5.10 6.33
C TYR A 84 20.50 3.71 5.88
N PHE A 85 21.12 3.60 4.70
CA PHE A 85 21.66 2.34 4.19
C PHE A 85 22.80 1.78 5.06
N LYS A 86 23.66 2.65 5.59
CA LYS A 86 24.69 2.25 6.57
C LYS A 86 24.04 1.70 7.85
N ARG A 87 22.95 2.30 8.33
CA ARG A 87 22.19 1.79 9.49
C ARG A 87 21.59 0.41 9.24
N PHE A 88 21.18 0.10 8.01
CA PHE A 88 20.75 -1.26 7.64
C PHE A 88 21.85 -2.29 7.84
N LYS A 89 23.07 -1.99 7.36
CA LYS A 89 24.20 -2.92 7.41
C LYS A 89 24.77 -3.13 8.81
N GLN A 90 24.70 -2.10 9.66
CA GLN A 90 25.31 -2.11 10.99
C GLN A 90 24.37 -2.54 12.11
N ALA A 91 23.06 -2.63 11.83
CA ALA A 91 22.08 -2.99 12.84
C ALA A 91 22.01 -4.52 13.00
N GLY A 92 22.47 -5.01 14.16
CA GLY A 92 21.99 -6.30 14.65
C GLY A 92 20.47 -6.28 14.82
N LEU A 93 19.84 -7.44 14.75
CA LEU A 93 18.41 -7.63 15.00
C LEU A 93 18.21 -8.11 16.46
N PRO A 94 18.11 -7.21 17.46
CA PRO A 94 17.81 -7.58 18.82
C PRO A 94 16.39 -8.18 18.93
N GLY A 95 16.22 -9.07 19.90
CA GLY A 95 14.93 -9.72 20.19
C GLY A 95 15.15 -11.11 20.77
N LYS A 96 14.31 -11.51 21.74
CA LYS A 96 14.45 -12.81 22.42
C LYS A 96 13.98 -13.96 21.54
N ASN A 97 13.13 -13.68 20.55
CA ASN A 97 12.58 -14.67 19.63
C ASN A 97 12.45 -14.11 18.19
N PRO A 98 12.20 -14.94 17.16
CA PRO A 98 12.03 -14.50 15.77
C PRO A 98 10.98 -13.40 15.56
N ALA A 99 9.96 -13.40 16.39
CA ALA A 99 8.84 -12.50 16.27
C ALA A 99 9.19 -11.11 16.88
N ASP A 100 9.92 -11.06 18.02
CA ASP A 100 10.48 -9.80 18.56
C ASP A 100 11.41 -9.12 17.54
N ARG A 101 12.25 -9.93 16.88
CA ARG A 101 13.15 -9.44 15.83
C ARG A 101 12.39 -8.84 14.66
N ALA A 102 11.24 -9.41 14.28
CA ALA A 102 10.39 -8.85 13.24
C ALA A 102 9.75 -7.50 13.64
N VAL A 103 9.31 -7.32 14.89
CA VAL A 103 8.84 -6.01 15.38
C VAL A 103 9.94 -4.99 15.34
N TYR A 104 11.12 -5.34 15.88
CA TYR A 104 12.25 -4.43 15.90
C TYR A 104 12.64 -4.02 14.49
N CYS A 105 12.78 -5.01 13.59
CA CYS A 105 13.04 -4.80 12.17
C CYS A 105 12.01 -3.85 11.54
N HIS A 106 10.72 -4.05 11.83
CA HIS A 106 9.65 -3.21 11.32
C HIS A 106 9.67 -1.78 11.89
N ARG A 107 9.90 -1.62 13.21
CA ARG A 107 9.96 -0.32 13.90
C ARG A 107 11.19 0.49 13.52
N TYR A 108 12.33 -0.16 13.32
CA TYR A 108 13.60 0.51 13.06
C TYR A 108 13.82 0.74 11.57
N PHE A 109 13.59 -0.27 10.73
CA PHE A 109 13.83 -0.17 9.29
C PHE A 109 12.63 0.30 8.50
N GLY A 110 11.42 -0.05 8.93
CA GLY A 110 10.20 0.39 8.26
C GLY A 110 10.11 1.90 8.22
N THR A 111 10.45 2.56 9.33
CA THR A 111 10.53 4.01 9.37
C THR A 111 11.54 4.56 8.38
N LEU A 112 12.66 3.91 8.09
CA LEU A 112 13.62 4.41 7.09
C LEU A 112 13.08 4.29 5.66
N LEU A 113 12.37 3.20 5.37
CA LEU A 113 11.75 2.95 4.05
C LEU A 113 10.60 3.93 3.75
N LEU A 114 10.02 4.55 4.78
CA LEU A 114 9.13 5.71 4.66
C LEU A 114 9.73 6.82 3.78
N TYR A 115 10.98 7.18 4.06
CA TYR A 115 11.65 8.26 3.36
C TYR A 115 11.83 7.93 1.89
N SER A 116 12.23 6.69 1.59
CA SER A 116 12.30 6.17 0.23
C SER A 116 10.96 6.30 -0.52
N HIS A 117 9.84 6.02 0.15
CA HIS A 117 8.52 6.17 -0.46
C HIS A 117 8.15 7.62 -0.79
N TYR A 118 8.49 8.57 0.09
CA TYR A 118 8.26 9.99 -0.22
C TYR A 118 9.17 10.49 -1.35
N LEU A 119 10.39 9.96 -1.49
CA LEU A 119 11.23 10.27 -2.65
C LEU A 119 10.60 9.75 -3.96
N GLU A 120 10.01 8.56 -3.95
CA GLU A 120 9.37 7.97 -5.15
C GLU A 120 8.23 8.82 -5.72
N PHE A 121 7.51 9.55 -4.88
CA PHE A 121 6.46 10.49 -5.31
C PHE A 121 6.98 11.50 -6.35
N PHE A 122 8.24 11.90 -6.26
CA PHE A 122 8.87 12.86 -7.16
C PHE A 122 9.78 12.19 -8.18
N LEU A 123 10.56 11.20 -7.76
CA LEU A 123 11.50 10.52 -8.65
C LEU A 123 10.80 9.80 -9.80
N THR A 124 9.61 9.23 -9.56
CA THR A 124 8.85 8.53 -10.62
C THR A 124 8.40 9.49 -11.72
N PRO A 125 7.69 10.61 -11.44
CA PRO A 125 7.37 11.59 -12.49
C PRO A 125 8.61 12.24 -13.12
N LEU A 126 9.64 12.56 -12.33
CA LEU A 126 10.86 13.19 -12.83
C LEU A 126 11.59 12.30 -13.84
N SER A 127 11.64 10.99 -13.61
CA SER A 127 12.22 10.02 -14.56
C SER A 127 11.56 10.04 -15.94
N GLN A 128 10.29 10.45 -16.00
CA GLN A 128 9.48 10.46 -17.22
C GLN A 128 9.52 11.81 -17.95
N ARG A 129 9.99 12.88 -17.29
CA ARG A 129 10.05 14.26 -17.82
C ARG A 129 11.48 14.80 -17.83
N LEU A 130 12.44 13.97 -18.22
CA LEU A 130 13.85 14.37 -18.28
C LEU A 130 14.19 15.26 -19.48
N ASN A 131 13.25 15.48 -20.40
CA ASN A 131 13.43 16.38 -21.55
C ASN A 131 13.47 17.83 -21.06
N GLY A 132 14.51 18.58 -21.44
CA GLY A 132 14.74 19.96 -20.98
C GLY A 132 15.50 20.10 -19.66
N ILE A 133 15.85 19.00 -18.99
CA ILE A 133 16.71 19.03 -17.79
C ILE A 133 18.17 18.93 -18.24
N ASN A 134 19.04 19.82 -17.72
CA ASN A 134 20.49 19.77 -17.96
C ASN A 134 21.06 18.36 -17.67
N LYS A 135 21.98 17.91 -18.53
CA LYS A 135 22.69 16.62 -18.47
C LYS A 135 23.20 16.26 -17.07
N SER A 136 23.76 17.21 -16.33
CA SER A 136 24.27 16.99 -14.97
C SER A 136 23.15 16.62 -13.97
N LYS A 137 22.05 17.35 -14.00
CA LYS A 137 20.87 17.13 -13.15
C LYS A 137 20.15 15.82 -13.52
N LYS A 138 20.08 15.51 -14.82
CA LYS A 138 19.57 14.22 -15.33
C LYS A 138 20.39 13.04 -14.80
N LEU A 139 21.72 13.14 -14.84
CA LEU A 139 22.62 12.10 -14.32
C LEU A 139 22.41 11.89 -12.80
N TYR A 140 22.32 12.98 -12.03
CA TYR A 140 22.04 12.92 -10.60
C TYR A 140 20.71 12.23 -10.29
N ILE A 141 19.62 12.64 -10.95
CA ILE A 141 18.29 12.06 -10.75
C ILE A 141 18.29 10.56 -11.04
N ASN A 142 18.91 10.13 -12.15
CA ASN A 142 19.02 8.72 -12.50
C ASN A 142 19.81 7.91 -11.47
N LYS A 143 20.93 8.45 -10.99
CA LYS A 143 21.72 7.84 -9.91
C LYS A 143 20.90 7.70 -8.63
N LEU A 144 20.14 8.73 -8.27
CA LEU A 144 19.30 8.75 -7.08
C LEU A 144 18.14 7.75 -7.19
N ILE A 145 17.50 7.62 -8.36
CA ILE A 145 16.47 6.60 -8.65
C ILE A 145 17.04 5.20 -8.41
N LYS A 146 18.18 4.90 -9.04
CA LYS A 146 18.83 3.58 -8.92
C LYS A 146 19.18 3.29 -7.46
N PHE A 147 19.77 4.25 -6.76
CA PHE A 147 20.15 4.08 -5.36
C PHE A 147 18.95 3.92 -4.43
N ASN A 148 17.88 4.71 -4.63
CA ASN A 148 16.65 4.58 -3.86
C ASN A 148 15.99 3.22 -4.08
N SER A 149 16.03 2.68 -5.31
CA SER A 149 15.54 1.33 -5.61
C SER A 149 16.32 0.27 -4.84
N ILE A 150 17.66 0.32 -4.89
CA ILE A 150 18.52 -0.64 -4.16
C ILE A 150 18.23 -0.56 -2.66
N PHE A 151 18.21 0.65 -2.09
CA PHE A 151 17.91 0.88 -0.68
C PHE A 151 16.58 0.23 -0.26
N ARG A 152 15.53 0.48 -1.06
CA ARG A 152 14.21 -0.07 -0.83
C ARG A 152 14.23 -1.59 -0.91
N ASP A 153 14.79 -2.16 -1.98
CA ASP A 153 14.76 -3.60 -2.20
C ASP A 153 15.58 -4.36 -1.14
N THR A 154 16.71 -3.82 -0.70
CA THR A 154 17.49 -4.36 0.42
C THR A 154 16.71 -4.32 1.74
N GLY A 155 16.17 -3.16 2.12
CA GLY A 155 15.46 -3.04 3.39
C GLY A 155 14.21 -3.93 3.44
N VAL A 156 13.60 -4.17 2.28
CA VAL A 156 12.45 -5.05 2.15
C VAL A 156 12.83 -6.52 2.27
N LYS A 157 13.91 -6.96 1.62
CA LYS A 157 14.39 -8.34 1.74
C LYS A 157 14.67 -8.70 3.20
N LEU A 158 15.35 -7.80 3.92
CA LEU A 158 15.66 -7.97 5.34
C LEU A 158 14.37 -8.11 6.19
N GLN A 159 13.35 -7.31 5.90
CA GLN A 159 12.06 -7.42 6.56
C GLN A 159 11.34 -8.72 6.23
N ASP A 160 11.28 -9.08 4.95
CA ASP A 160 10.61 -10.31 4.49
C ASP A 160 11.19 -11.55 5.19
N GLU A 161 12.50 -11.62 5.37
CA GLU A 161 13.16 -12.69 6.12
C GLU A 161 12.74 -12.72 7.60
N CYS A 162 12.72 -11.56 8.25
CA CYS A 162 12.26 -11.44 9.64
C CYS A 162 10.80 -11.88 9.79
N PHE A 163 9.91 -11.42 8.90
CA PHE A 163 8.50 -11.76 8.93
C PHE A 163 8.23 -13.24 8.65
N LYS A 164 8.93 -13.85 7.69
CA LYS A 164 8.83 -15.30 7.45
C LYS A 164 9.30 -16.10 8.67
N SER A 165 10.33 -15.62 9.37
CA SER A 165 10.81 -16.24 10.60
C SER A 165 9.78 -16.12 11.74
N ALA A 166 9.20 -14.93 11.91
CA ALA A 166 8.13 -14.69 12.87
C ALA A 166 6.88 -15.52 12.57
N GLU A 167 6.47 -15.61 11.30
CA GLU A 167 5.29 -16.38 10.91
C GLU A 167 5.46 -17.87 11.24
N ARG A 168 6.61 -18.46 10.91
CA ARG A 168 6.91 -19.85 11.27
C ARG A 168 6.84 -20.06 12.78
N TYR A 169 7.44 -19.15 13.55
CA TYR A 169 7.40 -19.19 15.01
C TYR A 169 5.97 -19.12 15.56
N LEU A 170 5.16 -18.19 15.05
CA LEU A 170 3.77 -18.00 15.48
C LEU A 170 2.89 -19.18 15.06
N LYS A 171 3.05 -19.72 13.85
CA LYS A 171 2.30 -20.91 13.40
C LYS A 171 2.55 -22.10 14.32
N THR A 172 3.79 -22.33 14.74
CA THR A 172 4.11 -23.41 15.69
C THR A 172 3.46 -23.19 17.05
N LYS A 173 3.52 -21.96 17.57
CA LYS A 173 3.01 -21.62 18.92
C LYS A 173 1.48 -21.49 18.98
N TYR A 174 0.85 -21.09 17.87
CA TYR A 174 -0.55 -20.64 17.80
C TYR A 174 -1.33 -21.35 16.69
N LYS A 175 -1.02 -22.63 16.40
CA LYS A 175 -1.64 -23.45 15.33
C LYS A 175 -3.17 -23.27 15.19
N LYS A 176 -3.88 -23.11 16.32
CA LYS A 176 -5.34 -22.94 16.38
C LYS A 176 -5.90 -21.61 15.84
N PHE A 177 -5.07 -20.59 15.63
CA PHE A 177 -5.52 -19.24 15.24
C PHE A 177 -5.33 -18.91 13.75
N GLY A 178 -4.76 -19.84 12.97
CA GLY A 178 -4.50 -19.64 11.54
C GLY A 178 -3.45 -18.55 11.27
N ASN A 179 -3.66 -17.78 10.21
CA ASN A 179 -2.79 -16.68 9.79
C ASN A 179 -2.91 -15.49 10.80
N VAL A 180 -1.80 -15.13 11.47
CA VAL A 180 -1.71 -14.09 12.53
C VAL A 180 -1.30 -12.71 12.00
N ASP A 181 -2.24 -11.76 11.83
CA ASP A 181 -2.02 -10.51 11.06
C ASP A 181 -1.04 -9.50 11.71
N SER A 182 -0.54 -8.49 10.96
CA SER A 182 0.41 -7.45 11.43
C SER A 182 0.00 -6.78 12.72
N TYR A 183 -1.30 -6.56 12.89
CA TYR A 183 -1.86 -5.82 14.02
C TYR A 183 -2.01 -6.68 15.27
N LEU A 184 -1.90 -8.02 15.15
CA LEU A 184 -1.90 -8.95 16.27
C LEU A 184 -0.50 -9.16 16.85
N LEU A 185 0.52 -8.82 16.07
CA LEU A 185 1.92 -8.95 16.44
C LEU A 185 2.18 -8.28 17.80
N GLU A 186 1.97 -6.97 17.95
CA GLU A 186 2.29 -6.26 19.20
C GLU A 186 1.56 -6.79 20.44
N GLU A 187 0.30 -7.22 20.31
CA GLU A 187 -0.45 -7.77 21.43
C GLU A 187 0.05 -9.16 21.83
N LEU A 188 0.39 -9.98 20.84
CA LEU A 188 1.12 -11.24 21.08
C LEU A 188 2.48 -10.98 21.74
N PHE A 189 3.15 -9.88 21.40
CA PHE A 189 4.43 -9.47 21.98
C PHE A 189 4.32 -8.89 23.40
N ALA A 190 3.20 -8.26 23.72
CA ALA A 190 2.87 -7.82 25.07
C ALA A 190 2.42 -8.99 25.99
N GLY A 191 2.49 -10.23 25.50
CA GLY A 191 2.07 -11.43 26.24
C GLY A 191 0.57 -11.61 26.35
N GLN A 192 -0.24 -10.87 25.56
CA GLN A 192 -1.69 -11.00 25.62
C GLN A 192 -2.14 -12.32 24.99
N LYS A 193 -2.99 -13.06 25.72
CA LYS A 193 -3.69 -14.22 25.16
C LYS A 193 -4.75 -13.73 24.18
N LEU A 194 -4.54 -13.97 22.88
CA LEU A 194 -5.56 -13.69 21.87
C LEU A 194 -6.71 -14.70 21.95
N ASN A 195 -7.95 -14.22 21.83
CA ASN A 195 -9.16 -15.04 21.75
C ASN A 195 -9.67 -15.09 20.30
N SER A 196 -10.15 -16.26 19.83
CA SER A 196 -10.70 -16.44 18.48
C SER A 196 -11.87 -15.49 18.18
N THR A 197 -12.70 -15.19 19.18
CA THR A 197 -13.80 -14.23 19.06
C THR A 197 -13.30 -12.80 18.83
N LEU A 198 -12.24 -12.40 19.53
CA LEU A 198 -11.60 -11.09 19.35
C LEU A 198 -11.03 -10.95 17.93
N ILE A 199 -10.37 -12.00 17.43
CA ILE A 199 -9.82 -12.04 16.06
C ILE A 199 -10.94 -11.96 15.03
N SER A 200 -12.03 -12.71 15.21
CA SER A 200 -13.19 -12.69 14.30
C SER A 200 -13.84 -11.29 14.24
N ASN A 201 -14.01 -10.64 15.40
CA ASN A 201 -14.57 -9.29 15.46
C ASN A 201 -13.68 -8.25 14.78
N ARG A 202 -12.36 -8.37 14.90
CA ARG A 202 -11.41 -7.50 14.19
C ARG A 202 -11.46 -7.69 12.68
N LYS A 203 -11.60 -8.92 12.19
CA LYS A 203 -11.75 -9.20 10.75
C LYS A 203 -12.92 -8.45 10.11
N LYS A 204 -14.01 -8.24 10.87
CA LYS A 204 -15.16 -7.44 10.44
C LYS A 204 -14.81 -5.95 10.37
N PHE A 205 -14.35 -5.39 11.49
CA PHE A 205 -13.98 -3.97 11.56
C PHE A 205 -13.10 -3.63 12.75
N PHE A 206 -11.96 -3.00 12.49
CA PHE A 206 -11.11 -2.43 13.55
C PHE A 206 -10.50 -1.09 13.12
N VAL A 207 -10.08 -0.33 14.13
CA VAL A 207 -9.28 0.88 13.97
C VAL A 207 -8.07 0.78 14.87
N GLN A 208 -6.88 0.83 14.28
CA GLN A 208 -5.64 0.93 15.03
C GLN A 208 -5.12 2.36 14.99
N PHE A 209 -4.77 2.91 16.13
CA PHE A 209 -4.23 4.25 16.27
C PHE A 209 -2.88 4.20 16.95
N ALA A 210 -1.87 4.72 16.27
CA ALA A 210 -0.49 4.64 16.72
C ALA A 210 0.18 6.02 16.73
N THR A 211 1.04 6.20 17.73
CA THR A 211 1.79 7.42 18.03
C THR A 211 3.19 7.03 18.52
N LYS A 212 4.07 8.01 18.75
CA LYS A 212 5.40 7.78 19.33
C LYS A 212 5.41 6.98 20.64
N LYS A 213 4.35 7.10 21.45
CA LYS A 213 4.29 6.55 22.82
C LYS A 213 3.25 5.45 23.01
N LYS A 214 2.27 5.36 22.11
CA LYS A 214 1.07 4.52 22.30
C LYS A 214 0.64 3.93 20.97
N ASN A 215 0.28 2.65 21.01
CA ASN A 215 -0.44 1.96 19.96
C ASN A 215 -1.69 1.33 20.58
N LYS A 216 -2.87 1.58 20.02
CA LYS A 216 -4.16 1.11 20.53
C LYS A 216 -5.04 0.61 19.41
N VAL A 217 -5.75 -0.49 19.66
CA VAL A 217 -6.73 -1.07 18.73
C VAL A 217 -8.14 -0.90 19.30
N PHE A 218 -9.04 -0.39 18.47
CA PHE A 218 -10.47 -0.24 18.75
C PHE A 218 -11.26 -1.18 17.82
N ILE A 219 -12.36 -1.75 18.29
CA ILE A 219 -13.21 -2.67 17.52
C ILE A 219 -14.68 -2.25 17.58
N GLY A 220 -15.47 -2.68 16.59
CA GLY A 220 -16.92 -2.50 16.59
C GLY A 220 -17.37 -1.05 16.83
N ARG A 221 -18.28 -0.84 17.78
CA ARG A 221 -18.83 0.50 18.10
C ARG A 221 -17.78 1.46 18.63
N GLN A 222 -16.79 0.98 19.40
CA GLN A 222 -15.71 1.82 19.92
C GLN A 222 -14.85 2.39 18.78
N ALA A 223 -14.57 1.59 17.75
CA ALA A 223 -13.85 2.04 16.55
C ALA A 223 -14.60 3.16 15.82
N ILE A 224 -15.92 3.05 15.68
CA ILE A 224 -16.77 4.07 15.06
C ILE A 224 -16.73 5.38 15.86
N ILE A 225 -16.89 5.30 17.18
CA ILE A 225 -16.84 6.48 18.07
C ILE A 225 -15.47 7.15 17.98
N PHE A 226 -14.40 6.35 18.00
CA PHE A 226 -13.04 6.87 17.90
C PHE A 226 -12.79 7.59 16.56
N LEU A 227 -13.23 7.01 15.44
CA LEU A 227 -13.10 7.65 14.13
C LEU A 227 -13.84 8.98 14.05
N LYS A 228 -15.07 9.05 14.56
CA LYS A 228 -15.81 10.32 14.63
C LYS A 228 -15.04 11.37 15.44
N LYS A 229 -14.47 11.00 16.60
CA LYS A 229 -13.60 11.89 17.40
C LYS A 229 -12.34 12.33 16.65
N GLN A 230 -11.81 11.51 15.76
CA GLN A 230 -10.68 11.87 14.89
C GLN A 230 -11.08 12.70 13.66
N GLY A 231 -12.35 13.08 13.54
CA GLY A 231 -12.87 13.88 12.43
C GLY A 231 -13.10 13.05 11.15
N PHE A 232 -13.36 11.75 11.29
CA PHE A 232 -13.81 10.92 10.18
C PHE A 232 -15.34 10.88 10.12
N PHE A 233 -15.86 10.92 8.90
CA PHE A 233 -17.28 10.72 8.60
C PHE A 233 -17.43 9.59 7.57
N GLN A 234 -18.58 8.94 7.58
CA GLN A 234 -18.92 7.94 6.56
C GLN A 234 -19.66 8.65 5.42
N HIS A 235 -19.19 8.48 4.19
CA HIS A 235 -19.97 8.82 3.02
C HIS A 235 -20.39 7.54 2.29
N GLU A 236 -21.56 7.58 1.66
CA GLU A 236 -21.98 6.54 0.75
C GLU A 236 -21.39 6.80 -0.63
N ILE A 237 -20.58 5.85 -1.11
CA ILE A 237 -20.15 5.83 -2.50
C ILE A 237 -21.38 5.41 -3.33
N GLY A 238 -22.24 6.38 -3.68
CA GLY A 238 -23.49 6.15 -4.42
C GLY A 238 -23.61 7.12 -5.60
N LYS A 239 -23.61 6.56 -6.83
CA LYS A 239 -23.73 7.23 -8.15
C LYS A 239 -22.49 7.95 -8.71
N ILE A 240 -21.29 7.42 -8.50
CA ILE A 240 -20.12 7.86 -9.28
C ILE A 240 -20.29 7.35 -10.72
N LYS A 241 -20.70 8.24 -11.64
CA LYS A 241 -20.92 7.91 -13.07
C LYS A 241 -19.62 7.70 -13.85
N SER A 242 -18.52 8.28 -13.38
CA SER A 242 -17.21 8.19 -14.03
C SER A 242 -16.10 8.06 -13.01
N ILE A 243 -15.21 7.09 -13.22
CA ILE A 243 -14.01 6.88 -12.43
C ILE A 243 -12.82 7.35 -13.27
N LYS A 244 -11.90 8.12 -12.67
CA LYS A 244 -10.69 8.59 -13.35
C LYS A 244 -9.46 7.85 -12.82
N GLY A 245 -8.49 7.60 -13.69
CA GLY A 245 -7.18 7.08 -13.36
C GLY A 245 -6.13 7.54 -14.38
N PHE A 246 -4.96 6.92 -14.36
CA PHE A 246 -3.87 7.20 -15.28
C PHE A 246 -3.88 6.22 -16.45
N PRO A 247 -3.87 6.69 -17.71
CA PRO A 247 -3.60 5.87 -18.88
C PRO A 247 -2.29 5.10 -18.75
N ALA A 248 -2.34 3.78 -18.90
CA ALA A 248 -1.17 2.91 -18.91
C ALA A 248 -0.90 2.29 -20.27
N TYR A 249 -1.97 1.89 -20.96
CA TYR A 249 -1.97 1.48 -22.37
C TYR A 249 -3.27 1.93 -23.03
N ASN A 250 -3.14 2.54 -24.20
CA ASN A 250 -4.22 3.24 -24.89
C ASN A 250 -5.25 2.28 -25.50
N GLY A 251 -6.42 2.83 -25.83
CA GLY A 251 -7.53 2.14 -26.47
C GLY A 251 -8.85 2.34 -25.73
N ILE A 252 -9.94 2.01 -26.42
CA ILE A 252 -11.31 2.15 -25.93
C ILE A 252 -12.01 0.81 -26.09
N ILE A 253 -12.60 0.30 -25.02
CA ILE A 253 -13.29 -0.99 -25.06
C ILE A 253 -14.46 -1.02 -24.08
N THR A 254 -15.50 -1.78 -24.43
CA THR A 254 -16.63 -2.07 -23.54
C THR A 254 -16.65 -3.55 -23.17
N GLY A 255 -17.01 -3.85 -21.92
CA GLY A 255 -17.10 -5.22 -21.42
C GLY A 255 -17.71 -5.29 -20.03
N GLU A 256 -17.89 -6.51 -19.55
CA GLU A 256 -18.38 -6.77 -18.20
C GLU A 256 -17.24 -6.71 -17.19
N VAL A 257 -17.51 -6.08 -16.04
CA VAL A 257 -16.55 -5.97 -14.94
C VAL A 257 -16.42 -7.30 -14.23
N ARG A 258 -15.16 -7.72 -14.02
CA ARG A 258 -14.78 -8.77 -13.08
C ARG A 258 -13.84 -8.23 -12.02
N ILE A 259 -14.31 -8.17 -10.78
CA ILE A 259 -13.56 -7.71 -9.62
C ILE A 259 -12.75 -8.84 -9.02
N ILE A 260 -11.44 -8.64 -8.94
CA ILE A 260 -10.47 -9.59 -8.40
C ILE A 260 -9.85 -8.99 -7.15
N LYS A 261 -10.12 -9.60 -5.99
CA LYS A 261 -9.52 -9.19 -4.70
C LYS A 261 -8.38 -10.11 -4.29
N THR A 262 -8.50 -11.39 -4.64
CA THR A 262 -7.56 -12.45 -4.29
C THR A 262 -7.28 -13.34 -5.50
N LEU A 263 -6.22 -14.14 -5.43
CA LEU A 263 -5.89 -15.09 -6.50
C LEU A 263 -7.01 -16.14 -6.73
N LYS A 264 -7.85 -16.42 -5.72
CA LYS A 264 -8.98 -17.34 -5.87
C LYS A 264 -10.06 -16.80 -6.80
N ASP A 265 -10.25 -15.48 -6.81
CA ASP A 265 -11.25 -14.81 -7.63
C ASP A 265 -10.87 -14.86 -9.12
N CYS A 266 -9.58 -15.03 -9.44
CA CYS A 266 -9.07 -15.11 -10.82
C CYS A 266 -9.69 -16.27 -11.62
N LYS A 267 -10.17 -17.32 -10.94
CA LYS A 267 -10.86 -18.44 -11.60
C LYS A 267 -12.21 -18.06 -12.20
N GLN A 268 -12.77 -16.92 -11.81
CA GLN A 268 -14.06 -16.40 -12.30
C GLN A 268 -13.89 -15.45 -13.49
N ILE A 269 -12.65 -15.22 -13.95
CA ILE A 269 -12.38 -14.38 -15.12
C ILE A 269 -12.82 -15.13 -16.37
N HIS A 270 -13.68 -14.51 -17.16
CA HIS A 270 -14.10 -15.02 -18.45
C HIS A 270 -13.43 -14.26 -19.59
N LYS A 271 -13.36 -14.89 -20.76
CA LYS A 271 -12.86 -14.24 -21.98
C LYS A 271 -13.76 -13.04 -22.29
N GLY A 272 -13.15 -11.89 -22.52
CA GLY A 272 -13.89 -10.64 -22.77
C GLY A 272 -14.13 -9.77 -21.53
N ASP A 273 -13.79 -10.24 -20.33
CA ASP A 273 -13.99 -9.46 -19.11
C ASP A 273 -13.07 -8.23 -19.05
N ILE A 274 -13.52 -7.21 -18.34
CA ILE A 274 -12.71 -6.08 -17.88
C ILE A 274 -12.32 -6.38 -16.43
N VAL A 275 -11.03 -6.67 -16.24
CA VAL A 275 -10.51 -7.03 -14.91
C VAL A 275 -10.31 -5.78 -14.09
N VAL A 276 -11.05 -5.68 -12.98
CA VAL A 276 -10.92 -4.60 -12.00
C VAL A 276 -10.27 -5.16 -10.74
N THR A 277 -9.15 -4.60 -10.30
CA THR A 277 -8.47 -5.09 -9.09
C THR A 277 -7.80 -3.97 -8.31
N TYR A 278 -7.40 -4.25 -7.07
CA TYR A 278 -6.61 -3.29 -6.31
C TYR A 278 -5.23 -3.08 -6.95
N MET A 279 -4.53 -4.17 -7.27
CA MET A 279 -3.25 -4.20 -7.97
C MET A 279 -3.05 -5.60 -8.57
N THR A 280 -2.48 -5.68 -9.76
CA THR A 280 -2.10 -6.98 -10.35
C THR A 280 -0.81 -7.53 -9.75
N THR A 281 -0.63 -8.84 -9.80
CA THR A 281 0.62 -9.52 -9.45
C THR A 281 1.01 -10.52 -10.54
N VAL A 282 2.27 -10.98 -10.53
CA VAL A 282 2.78 -11.98 -11.49
C VAL A 282 1.95 -13.26 -11.50
N HIS A 283 1.32 -13.60 -10.38
CA HIS A 283 0.46 -14.78 -10.26
C HIS A 283 -0.86 -14.65 -11.04
N TYR A 284 -1.24 -13.44 -11.47
CA TYR A 284 -2.48 -13.23 -12.22
C TYR A 284 -2.30 -13.55 -13.72
N LEU A 285 -1.06 -13.54 -14.23
CA LEU A 285 -0.76 -13.70 -15.66
C LEU A 285 -1.48 -14.89 -16.33
N PRO A 286 -1.56 -16.09 -15.73
CA PRO A 286 -2.25 -17.22 -16.36
C PRO A 286 -3.74 -16.95 -16.63
N TYR A 287 -4.37 -16.09 -15.83
CA TYR A 287 -5.79 -15.79 -15.87
C TYR A 287 -6.14 -14.52 -16.66
N LEU A 288 -5.14 -13.67 -16.95
CA LEU A 288 -5.36 -12.43 -17.71
C LEU A 288 -5.41 -12.66 -19.23
N LYS A 289 -5.24 -13.91 -19.68
CA LYS A 289 -5.30 -14.25 -21.11
C LYS A 289 -6.74 -14.13 -21.61
N GLY A 290 -6.95 -13.34 -22.66
CA GLY A 290 -8.27 -13.19 -23.32
C GLY A 290 -9.20 -12.17 -22.68
N ILE A 291 -8.76 -11.41 -21.68
CA ILE A 291 -9.50 -10.26 -21.15
C ILE A 291 -9.45 -9.08 -22.11
N LYS A 292 -10.36 -8.11 -21.95
CA LYS A 292 -10.43 -6.91 -22.81
C LYS A 292 -9.71 -5.70 -22.25
N ALA A 293 -9.63 -5.53 -20.94
CA ALA A 293 -8.93 -4.42 -20.30
C ALA A 293 -8.55 -4.72 -18.85
N ILE A 294 -7.61 -3.92 -18.33
CA ILE A 294 -7.22 -3.93 -16.91
C ILE A 294 -7.50 -2.56 -16.30
N VAL A 295 -8.20 -2.53 -15.18
CA VAL A 295 -8.41 -1.34 -14.37
C VAL A 295 -7.91 -1.60 -12.96
N THR A 296 -7.01 -0.76 -12.44
CA THR A 296 -6.51 -0.91 -11.06
C THR A 296 -6.78 0.30 -10.18
N ASP A 297 -7.03 0.06 -8.89
CA ASP A 297 -7.12 1.15 -7.91
C ASP A 297 -5.75 1.78 -7.63
N GLU A 298 -4.68 0.97 -7.62
CA GLU A 298 -3.31 1.41 -7.40
C GLU A 298 -2.37 1.04 -8.55
N GLY A 299 -1.29 1.80 -8.66
CA GLY A 299 -0.27 1.61 -9.67
C GLY A 299 0.02 2.90 -10.42
N GLY A 300 1.25 3.01 -10.93
CA GLY A 300 1.65 4.01 -11.91
C GLY A 300 1.86 3.36 -13.28
N ILE A 301 2.20 4.16 -14.28
CA ILE A 301 2.40 3.73 -15.68
C ILE A 301 3.50 2.66 -15.88
N ASN A 302 4.31 2.37 -14.86
CA ASN A 302 5.35 1.32 -14.87
C ASN A 302 5.04 0.15 -13.90
N CYS A 303 3.84 0.11 -13.32
CA CYS A 303 3.47 -1.00 -12.45
C CYS A 303 3.23 -2.28 -13.25
N HIS A 304 3.13 -3.41 -12.56
CA HIS A 304 2.88 -4.71 -13.17
C HIS A 304 1.69 -4.67 -14.16
N ALA A 305 0.57 -4.05 -13.78
CA ALA A 305 -0.61 -3.96 -14.64
C ALA A 305 -0.32 -3.24 -15.96
N ALA A 306 0.49 -2.18 -15.91
CA ALA A 306 0.85 -1.38 -17.07
C ALA A 306 1.84 -2.08 -18.01
N VAL A 307 2.77 -2.87 -17.45
CA VAL A 307 3.70 -3.69 -18.24
C VAL A 307 2.93 -4.83 -18.90
N THR A 308 2.17 -5.60 -18.12
CA THR A 308 1.35 -6.70 -18.63
C THR A 308 0.35 -6.25 -19.69
N SER A 309 -0.27 -5.08 -19.55
CA SER A 309 -1.22 -4.59 -20.56
C SER A 309 -0.57 -4.27 -21.90
N ARG A 310 0.70 -3.83 -21.91
CA ARG A 310 1.46 -3.60 -23.16
C ARG A 310 1.79 -4.91 -23.87
N GLU A 311 2.17 -5.93 -23.10
CA GLU A 311 2.45 -7.28 -23.61
C GLU A 311 1.20 -7.92 -24.20
N LEU A 312 0.06 -7.75 -23.53
CA LEU A 312 -1.24 -8.27 -23.98
C LEU A 312 -1.93 -7.37 -25.01
N LYS A 313 -1.41 -6.16 -25.26
CA LYS A 313 -2.00 -5.13 -26.14
C LYS A 313 -3.47 -4.81 -25.81
N ILE A 314 -3.78 -4.66 -24.53
CA ILE A 314 -5.14 -4.35 -24.04
C ILE A 314 -5.19 -3.01 -23.31
N PRO A 315 -6.27 -2.22 -23.45
CA PRO A 315 -6.47 -0.98 -22.72
C PRO A 315 -6.24 -1.14 -21.21
N CYS A 316 -5.56 -0.17 -20.60
CA CYS A 316 -5.23 -0.23 -19.19
C CYS A 316 -5.28 1.15 -18.53
N ILE A 317 -6.01 1.22 -17.42
CA ILE A 317 -6.08 2.41 -16.56
C ILE A 317 -5.66 1.99 -15.16
N VAL A 318 -4.67 2.70 -14.61
CA VAL A 318 -4.12 2.40 -13.28
C VAL A 318 -4.36 3.55 -12.32
N GLY A 319 -4.31 3.27 -11.02
CA GLY A 319 -4.36 4.34 -10.01
C GLY A 319 -5.72 5.02 -9.89
N THR A 320 -6.82 4.32 -10.20
CA THR A 320 -8.19 4.87 -10.13
C THR A 320 -8.66 5.15 -8.71
N LYS A 321 -7.98 4.60 -7.70
CA LYS A 321 -8.24 4.67 -6.25
C LYS A 321 -9.57 4.08 -5.78
N ILE A 322 -10.59 3.99 -6.63
CA ILE A 322 -11.96 3.67 -6.24
C ILE A 322 -12.67 2.66 -7.16
N ALA A 323 -12.10 2.25 -8.30
CA ALA A 323 -12.81 1.41 -9.28
C ALA A 323 -13.34 0.12 -8.66
N SER A 324 -12.52 -0.61 -7.89
CA SER A 324 -12.93 -1.87 -7.26
C SER A 324 -13.99 -1.70 -6.15
N LYS A 325 -14.24 -0.46 -5.71
CA LYS A 325 -15.21 -0.11 -4.66
C LYS A 325 -16.53 0.37 -5.23
N VAL A 326 -16.48 1.00 -6.40
CA VAL A 326 -17.64 1.60 -7.09
C VAL A 326 -18.32 0.57 -7.98
N LEU A 327 -17.53 -0.14 -8.78
CA LEU A 327 -18.03 -1.13 -9.73
C LEU A 327 -18.42 -2.41 -9.00
N LYS A 328 -19.26 -3.23 -9.65
CA LYS A 328 -19.63 -4.57 -9.21
C LYS A 328 -19.37 -5.60 -10.31
N ASN A 329 -19.23 -6.86 -9.93
CA ASN A 329 -19.18 -7.96 -10.91
C ASN A 329 -20.43 -7.90 -11.81
N GLY A 330 -20.22 -8.03 -13.12
CA GLY A 330 -21.30 -7.95 -14.13
C GLY A 330 -21.70 -6.54 -14.53
N ASP A 331 -21.14 -5.48 -13.91
CA ASP A 331 -21.37 -4.12 -14.40
C ASP A 331 -20.78 -3.98 -15.80
N ARG A 332 -21.58 -3.50 -16.75
CA ARG A 332 -21.08 -3.16 -18.09
C ARG A 332 -20.41 -1.78 -18.02
N VAL A 333 -19.17 -1.69 -18.50
CA VAL A 333 -18.40 -0.45 -18.47
C VAL A 333 -17.70 -0.19 -19.80
N GLU A 334 -17.60 1.08 -20.15
CA GLU A 334 -16.67 1.58 -21.16
C GLU A 334 -15.38 2.02 -20.46
N VAL A 335 -14.25 1.51 -20.95
CA VAL A 335 -12.90 1.90 -20.54
C VAL A 335 -12.30 2.71 -21.67
N ASP A 336 -12.25 4.03 -21.52
CA ASP A 336 -11.50 4.94 -22.38
C ASP A 336 -10.12 5.17 -21.76
N ALA A 337 -9.17 4.32 -22.11
CA ALA A 337 -7.81 4.42 -21.61
C ALA A 337 -7.02 5.56 -22.26
N ASN A 338 -7.51 6.17 -23.35
CA ASN A 338 -6.89 7.38 -23.91
C ASN A 338 -7.11 8.57 -22.97
N LYS A 339 -8.29 8.67 -22.37
CA LYS A 339 -8.65 9.73 -21.41
C LYS A 339 -8.47 9.32 -19.95
N GLY A 340 -8.17 8.06 -19.68
CA GLY A 340 -8.05 7.53 -18.32
C GLY A 340 -9.38 7.52 -17.57
N VAL A 341 -10.49 7.25 -18.28
CA VAL A 341 -11.83 7.26 -17.70
C VAL A 341 -12.51 5.89 -17.84
N VAL A 342 -13.16 5.44 -16.77
CA VAL A 342 -14.07 4.29 -16.77
C VAL A 342 -15.48 4.78 -16.47
N LYS A 343 -16.45 4.43 -17.32
CA LYS A 343 -17.86 4.79 -17.15
C LYS A 343 -18.72 3.55 -17.17
N LYS A 344 -19.74 3.53 -16.32
CA LYS A 344 -20.78 2.50 -16.38
C LYS A 344 -21.71 2.85 -17.55
N VAL A 345 -22.03 1.85 -18.38
CA VAL A 345 -22.86 1.99 -19.59
C VAL A 345 -24.09 1.11 -19.52
#